data_AF-A0A3G8XHS2-F1
#
_entry.id   AF-A0A3G8XHS2-F1
#
_cell.length_a   1.000
_cell.length_b   1.000
_cell.length_c   1.000
_cell.angle_alpha   90.00
_cell.angle_beta   90.00
_cell.angle_gamma   90.00
#
_symmetry.space_group_name_H-M   'P 1'
#
loop_
_entity.id
_entity.type
_entity.pdbx_description
1 polymer ?
#
loop_
_entity_poly.entity_id
_entity_poly.type
_entity_poly.pdbx_seq_one_letter_code
_entity_poly.pdbx_strand_id
1 'polypeptide(L)'
;MKKFLQILPLFLIISLFGQNVSDYQYIYVPQKFTDFEQNKYGLNDLLKEKLKQKKFIILNENKTEWPTEAKQDPCEVLNADVVNTSNIFKNRLKIEFKDCHNKTIASIEGKSFIKEFDEGLRDALQNATNSISISNYKKTVALQKEEPKKENRSVEEVKDIQIVPAPKTLATADQKAEVYQKGSLTLHQIFLTNGEFILVNPNNSIPYATFKPSTKKEVYRVQLQDGNSTIGYLENGSIIVEITNTDRSLRKEIFEKK
;
A
#
# COMPACT_ATOMS: atom_id res chain seq x y z
N MET A 1 53.35 -37.14 24.72
CA MET A 1 52.32 -37.54 23.72
C MET A 1 50.99 -37.79 24.43
N LYS A 2 49.95 -37.01 24.14
CA LYS A 2 48.54 -37.44 23.97
C LYS A 2 47.62 -36.20 23.97
N LYS A 3 47.49 -35.68 22.74
CA LYS A 3 46.39 -34.93 22.11
C LYS A 3 45.31 -34.38 23.06
N PHE A 4 45.40 -33.08 23.35
CA PHE A 4 44.24 -32.25 23.70
C PHE A 4 43.28 -32.26 22.51
N LEU A 5 42.21 -33.03 22.62
CA LEU A 5 41.12 -33.04 21.65
C LEU A 5 40.31 -31.75 21.87
N GLN A 6 40.66 -30.71 21.11
CA GLN A 6 39.91 -29.47 21.01
C GLN A 6 38.52 -29.80 20.42
N ILE A 7 37.52 -29.97 21.27
CA ILE A 7 36.12 -29.97 20.86
C ILE A 7 35.74 -28.50 20.65
N LEU A 8 35.90 -28.03 19.42
CA LEU A 8 35.37 -26.76 18.95
C LEU A 8 33.83 -26.84 19.02
N PRO A 9 33.14 -26.01 19.82
CA PRO A 9 31.70 -25.93 19.70
C PRO A 9 31.40 -25.28 18.34
N LEU A 10 30.93 -26.10 17.41
CA LEU A 10 30.37 -25.64 16.14
C LEU A 10 29.12 -24.82 16.49
N PHE A 11 29.31 -23.51 16.66
CA PHE A 11 28.23 -22.55 16.77
C PHE A 11 27.51 -22.56 15.42
N LEU A 12 26.50 -23.41 15.31
CA LEU A 12 25.55 -23.38 14.21
C LEU A 12 24.83 -22.04 14.33
N ILE A 13 25.28 -21.04 13.56
CA ILE A 13 24.54 -19.79 13.39
C ILE A 13 23.30 -20.17 12.60
N ILE A 14 22.26 -20.62 13.31
CA ILE A 14 20.92 -20.69 12.74
C ILE A 14 20.54 -19.23 12.58
N SER A 15 20.72 -18.70 11.37
CA SER A 15 20.19 -17.40 11.00
C SER A 15 18.67 -17.48 11.15
N LEU A 16 18.17 -17.06 12.30
CA LEU A 16 16.77 -16.77 12.51
C LEU A 16 16.47 -15.55 11.63
N PHE A 17 16.11 -15.80 10.37
CA PHE A 17 15.43 -14.81 9.54
C PHE A 17 14.11 -14.52 10.26
N GLY A 18 14.10 -13.48 11.08
CA GLY A 18 12.89 -12.97 11.69
C GLY A 18 11.97 -12.51 10.58
N GLN A 19 10.80 -13.16 10.46
CA GLN A 19 9.78 -12.74 9.52
C GLN A 19 9.20 -11.41 10.02
N ASN A 20 9.45 -10.31 9.31
CA ASN A 20 8.85 -9.02 9.64
C ASN A 20 7.51 -8.90 8.92
N VAL A 21 6.56 -8.20 9.54
CA VAL A 21 5.25 -7.92 8.93
C VAL A 21 5.40 -7.14 7.62
N SER A 22 6.40 -6.26 7.52
CA SER A 22 6.65 -5.45 6.33
C SER A 22 7.04 -6.26 5.10
N ASP A 23 7.62 -7.46 5.30
CA ASP A 23 8.09 -8.33 4.23
C ASP A 23 6.92 -8.99 3.46
N TYR A 24 5.68 -8.80 3.91
CA TYR A 24 4.48 -9.35 3.30
C TYR A 24 3.73 -8.32 2.46
N GLN A 25 3.17 -8.78 1.34
CA GLN A 25 2.30 -7.97 0.48
C GLN A 25 0.82 -8.06 0.89
N TYR A 26 0.39 -9.26 1.28
CA TYR A 26 -1.02 -9.59 1.51
C TYR A 26 -1.34 -9.79 2.98
N ILE A 27 -2.47 -9.23 3.41
CA ILE A 27 -3.00 -9.45 4.75
C ILE A 27 -4.48 -9.82 4.65
N TYR A 28 -4.86 -10.91 5.29
CA TYR A 28 -6.25 -11.27 5.54
C TYR A 28 -6.69 -10.75 6.91
N VAL A 29 -7.82 -10.05 6.94
CA VAL A 29 -8.46 -9.56 8.17
C VAL A 29 -9.82 -10.27 8.30
N PRO A 30 -10.02 -11.13 9.31
CA PRO A 30 -11.26 -11.88 9.48
C PRO A 30 -12.43 -10.94 9.76
N GLN A 31 -13.67 -11.39 9.51
CA GLN A 31 -14.87 -10.61 9.84
C GLN A 31 -15.12 -10.55 11.36
N LYS A 32 -14.78 -11.63 12.06
CA LYS A 32 -14.86 -11.76 13.52
C LYS A 32 -13.46 -11.94 14.08
N PHE A 33 -13.10 -11.12 15.06
CA PHE A 33 -11.85 -11.29 15.80
C PHE A 33 -12.03 -12.28 16.95
N THR A 34 -10.93 -12.77 17.51
CA THR A 34 -10.99 -13.75 18.60
C THR A 34 -11.84 -13.25 19.78
N ASP A 35 -11.67 -11.98 20.19
CA ASP A 35 -12.34 -11.42 21.38
C ASP A 35 -13.50 -10.46 21.07
N PHE A 36 -13.77 -10.20 19.79
CA PHE A 36 -14.78 -9.22 19.37
C PHE A 36 -15.77 -9.85 18.40
N GLU A 37 -17.06 -9.56 18.62
CA GLU A 37 -18.08 -9.82 17.60
C GLU A 37 -17.77 -9.06 16.31
N GLN A 38 -18.40 -9.52 15.22
CA GLN A 38 -18.14 -9.00 13.90
C GLN A 38 -18.27 -7.47 13.83
N ASN A 39 -17.18 -6.81 13.42
CA ASN A 39 -17.05 -5.36 13.31
C ASN A 39 -17.55 -4.56 14.54
N LYS A 40 -17.49 -5.17 15.72
CA LYS A 40 -17.85 -4.49 16.97
C LYS A 40 -16.93 -3.29 17.14
N TYR A 41 -17.52 -2.12 17.45
CA TYR A 41 -16.80 -0.84 17.58
C TYR A 41 -16.09 -0.38 16.29
N GLY A 42 -16.44 -0.94 15.12
CA GLY A 42 -15.82 -0.56 13.84
C GLY A 42 -14.35 -0.97 13.69
N LEU A 43 -13.86 -1.91 14.52
CA LEU A 43 -12.44 -2.28 14.58
C LEU A 43 -11.95 -2.95 13.29
N ASN A 44 -12.79 -3.74 12.62
CA ASN A 44 -12.38 -4.43 11.38
C ASN A 44 -12.16 -3.42 10.26
N ASP A 45 -13.10 -2.49 10.09
CA ASP A 45 -13.00 -1.46 9.04
C ASP A 45 -11.80 -0.55 9.30
N LEU A 46 -11.60 -0.14 10.56
CA LEU A 46 -10.46 0.68 10.96
C LEU A 46 -9.13 -0.05 10.70
N LEU A 47 -9.00 -1.32 11.10
CA LEU A 47 -7.77 -2.08 10.86
C LEU A 47 -7.49 -2.22 9.36
N LYS A 48 -8.50 -2.56 8.55
CA LYS A 48 -8.36 -2.68 7.09
C LYS A 48 -7.94 -1.36 6.47
N GLU A 49 -8.53 -0.24 6.88
CA GLU A 49 -8.15 1.10 6.40
C GLU A 49 -6.69 1.42 6.73
N LYS A 50 -6.28 1.22 7.99
CA LYS A 50 -4.91 1.51 8.44
C LYS A 50 -3.88 0.63 7.74
N LEU A 51 -4.15 -0.65 7.56
CA LEU A 51 -3.25 -1.55 6.84
C LEU A 51 -3.13 -1.19 5.35
N LYS A 52 -4.23 -0.77 4.70
CA LYS A 52 -4.19 -0.23 3.33
C LYS A 52 -3.33 1.04 3.26
N GLN A 53 -3.43 1.94 4.25
CA GLN A 53 -2.55 3.12 4.35
C GLN A 53 -1.08 2.73 4.47
N LYS A 54 -0.77 1.60 5.12
CA LYS A 54 0.57 1.00 5.22
C LYS A 54 0.98 0.17 3.99
N LYS A 55 0.25 0.28 2.87
CA LYS A 55 0.53 -0.37 1.57
C LYS A 55 0.34 -1.90 1.53
N PHE A 56 -0.34 -2.48 2.51
CA PHE A 56 -0.75 -3.88 2.43
C PHE A 56 -2.00 -4.05 1.56
N ILE A 57 -2.05 -5.15 0.81
CA ILE A 57 -3.25 -5.55 0.06
C ILE A 57 -4.12 -6.41 0.97
N ILE A 58 -5.31 -5.93 1.24
CA ILE A 58 -6.27 -6.64 2.09
C ILE A 58 -7.07 -7.61 1.25
N LEU A 59 -6.99 -8.89 1.62
CA LEU A 59 -7.70 -9.96 0.93
C LEU A 59 -9.14 -10.08 1.44
N ASN A 60 -10.03 -10.50 0.52
CA ASN A 60 -11.41 -10.81 0.84
C ASN A 60 -11.50 -12.11 1.64
N GLU A 61 -12.64 -12.36 2.27
CA GLU A 61 -12.90 -13.64 2.97
C GLU A 61 -12.97 -14.83 2.01
N ASN A 62 -13.54 -14.60 0.83
CA ASN A 62 -13.61 -15.62 -0.20
C ASN A 62 -12.23 -15.82 -0.85
N LYS A 63 -11.59 -16.96 -0.52
CA LYS A 63 -10.30 -17.37 -1.11
C LYS A 63 -10.34 -17.47 -2.63
N THR A 64 -11.51 -17.69 -3.23
CA THR A 64 -11.68 -17.75 -4.68
C THR A 64 -11.43 -16.40 -5.36
N GLU A 65 -11.54 -15.31 -4.62
CA GLU A 65 -11.30 -13.94 -5.13
C GLU A 65 -9.87 -13.46 -4.89
N TRP A 66 -9.04 -14.27 -4.24
CA TRP A 66 -7.64 -13.90 -3.97
C TRP A 66 -6.83 -13.81 -5.28
N PRO A 67 -5.79 -12.96 -5.32
CA PRO A 67 -4.80 -12.99 -6.39
C PRO A 67 -4.20 -14.38 -6.57
N THR A 68 -3.80 -14.71 -7.79
CA THR A 68 -3.27 -16.04 -8.13
C THR A 68 -2.05 -16.39 -7.27
N GLU A 69 -1.19 -15.42 -6.98
CA GLU A 69 0.00 -15.58 -6.14
C GLU A 69 -0.37 -16.00 -4.72
N ALA A 70 -1.30 -15.26 -4.09
CA ALA A 70 -1.79 -15.57 -2.74
C ALA A 70 -2.55 -16.90 -2.64
N LYS A 71 -3.14 -17.38 -3.75
CA LYS A 71 -3.78 -18.70 -3.83
C LYS A 71 -2.76 -19.83 -3.95
N GLN A 72 -1.71 -19.60 -4.73
CA GLN A 72 -0.65 -20.58 -4.98
C GLN A 72 0.25 -20.75 -3.77
N ASP A 73 0.53 -19.66 -3.04
CA ASP A 73 1.28 -19.68 -1.79
C ASP A 73 0.53 -18.95 -0.67
N PRO A 74 -0.27 -19.68 0.13
CA PRO A 74 -0.95 -19.11 1.29
C PRO A 74 -0.01 -18.57 2.37
N CYS A 75 1.27 -18.94 2.35
CA CYS A 75 2.27 -18.43 3.28
C CYS A 75 2.78 -17.04 2.90
N GLU A 76 2.40 -16.49 1.74
CA GLU A 76 2.59 -15.07 1.41
C GLU A 76 1.51 -14.17 2.05
N VAL A 77 0.55 -14.75 2.77
CA VAL A 77 -0.58 -14.03 3.41
C VAL A 77 -0.44 -14.07 4.93
N LEU A 78 -0.46 -12.90 5.56
CA LEU A 78 -0.60 -12.80 7.01
C LEU A 78 -2.06 -12.73 7.43
N ASN A 79 -2.39 -13.43 8.51
CA ASN A 79 -3.67 -13.28 9.19
C ASN A 79 -3.52 -12.24 10.30
N ALA A 80 -4.28 -11.15 10.23
CA ALA A 80 -4.27 -10.10 11.25
C ALA A 80 -5.51 -10.22 12.15
N ASP A 81 -5.28 -10.50 13.43
CA ASP A 81 -6.33 -10.62 14.44
C ASP A 81 -6.18 -9.54 15.53
N VAL A 82 -7.27 -9.25 16.24
CA VAL A 82 -7.29 -8.24 17.32
C VAL A 82 -7.75 -8.90 18.61
N VAL A 83 -6.87 -8.84 19.62
CA VAL A 83 -7.07 -9.43 20.94
C VAL A 83 -7.28 -8.32 21.96
N ASN A 84 -8.30 -8.43 22.80
CA ASN A 84 -8.59 -7.45 23.84
C ASN A 84 -7.67 -7.70 25.05
N THR A 85 -6.87 -6.71 25.41
CA THR A 85 -5.99 -6.76 26.59
C THR A 85 -6.33 -5.67 27.62
N SER A 86 -7.55 -5.14 27.54
CA SER A 86 -8.05 -4.10 28.42
C SER A 86 -8.12 -4.58 29.86
N ASN A 87 -8.03 -3.62 30.78
CA ASN A 87 -8.32 -3.83 32.19
C ASN A 87 -9.30 -2.75 32.67
N ILE A 88 -9.74 -2.86 33.93
CA ILE A 88 -10.76 -1.96 34.51
C ILE A 88 -10.38 -0.46 34.48
N PHE A 89 -9.10 -0.13 34.26
CA PHE A 89 -8.60 1.24 34.27
C PHE A 89 -8.16 1.74 32.90
N LYS A 90 -8.00 0.87 31.90
CA LYS A 90 -7.38 1.23 30.62
C LYS A 90 -7.85 0.32 29.49
N ASN A 91 -8.32 0.97 28.42
CA ASN A 91 -8.61 0.32 27.16
C ASN A 91 -7.30 -0.03 26.43
N ARG A 92 -7.12 -1.30 26.11
CA ARG A 92 -5.93 -1.84 25.45
C ARG A 92 -6.31 -3.00 24.53
N LEU A 93 -5.57 -3.16 23.46
CA LEU A 93 -5.69 -4.30 22.57
C LEU A 93 -4.35 -4.60 21.91
N LYS A 94 -4.25 -5.78 21.31
CA LYS A 94 -3.10 -6.21 20.53
C LYS A 94 -3.54 -6.60 19.13
N ILE A 95 -2.76 -6.19 18.13
CA ILE A 95 -2.85 -6.70 16.77
C ILE A 95 -1.85 -7.85 16.66
N GLU A 96 -2.32 -9.05 16.36
CA GLU A 96 -1.49 -10.23 16.14
C GLU A 96 -1.43 -10.56 14.65
N PHE A 97 -0.22 -10.66 14.12
CA PHE A 97 0.02 -11.16 12.77
C PHE A 97 0.47 -12.61 12.84
N LYS A 98 -0.28 -13.50 12.22
CA LYS A 98 -0.03 -14.94 12.17
C LYS A 98 0.30 -15.38 10.75
N ASP A 99 1.28 -16.27 10.62
CA ASP A 99 1.61 -16.90 9.35
C ASP A 99 0.58 -17.99 8.96
N CYS A 100 0.82 -18.67 7.84
CA CYS A 100 0.00 -19.79 7.36
C CYS A 100 -0.02 -21.01 8.31
N HIS A 101 0.94 -21.11 9.24
CA HIS A 101 1.02 -22.16 10.26
C HIS A 101 0.40 -21.73 11.59
N ASN A 102 -0.33 -20.60 11.62
CA ASN A 102 -0.89 -19.98 12.82
C ASN A 102 0.16 -19.55 13.86
N LYS A 103 1.42 -19.39 13.46
CA LYS A 103 2.46 -18.88 14.33
C LYS A 103 2.41 -17.36 14.34
N THR A 104 2.31 -16.76 15.53
CA THR A 104 2.40 -15.30 15.69
C THR A 104 3.80 -14.81 15.37
N ILE A 105 3.94 -14.03 14.30
CA ILE A 105 5.22 -13.42 13.89
C ILE A 105 5.42 -12.03 14.48
N ALA A 106 4.32 -11.32 14.79
CA ALA A 106 4.35 -10.02 15.44
C ALA A 106 3.11 -9.80 16.30
N SER A 107 3.29 -9.11 17.42
CA SER A 107 2.22 -8.70 18.32
C SER A 107 2.45 -7.24 18.71
N ILE A 108 1.51 -6.37 18.33
CA ILE A 108 1.65 -4.93 18.49
C ILE A 108 0.54 -4.42 19.40
N GLU A 109 0.93 -3.90 20.56
CA GLU A 109 -0.01 -3.42 21.58
C GLU A 109 -0.34 -1.94 21.39
N GLY A 110 -1.63 -1.62 21.48
CA GLY A 110 -2.17 -0.28 21.52
C GLY A 110 -2.86 0.00 22.85
N LYS A 111 -2.79 1.25 23.29
CA LYS A 111 -3.39 1.71 24.55
C LYS A 111 -4.11 3.02 24.30
N SER A 112 -5.22 3.22 24.99
CA SER A 112 -5.91 4.52 25.03
C SER A 112 -6.04 5.01 26.47
N PHE A 113 -6.12 6.33 26.63
CA PHE A 113 -6.48 6.98 27.89
C PHE A 113 -7.96 7.39 27.94
N ILE A 114 -8.68 7.25 26.82
CA ILE A 114 -10.13 7.45 26.75
C ILE A 114 -10.80 6.32 27.54
N LYS A 115 -11.71 6.68 28.44
CA LYS A 115 -12.36 5.72 29.35
C LYS A 115 -13.52 5.01 28.69
N GLU A 116 -14.24 5.74 27.83
CA GLU A 116 -15.34 5.26 27.00
C GLU A 116 -14.85 4.08 26.15
N PHE A 117 -15.50 2.93 26.27
CA PHE A 117 -14.96 1.66 25.77
C PHE A 117 -14.86 1.60 24.24
N ASP A 118 -15.90 2.07 23.52
CA ASP A 118 -15.91 2.10 22.06
C ASP A 118 -14.81 3.01 21.51
N GLU A 119 -14.84 4.28 21.90
CA GLU A 119 -13.85 5.28 21.49
C GLU A 119 -12.43 4.90 21.92
N GLY A 120 -12.27 4.40 23.15
CA GLY A 120 -10.99 3.99 23.69
C GLY A 120 -10.40 2.77 22.99
N LEU A 121 -11.20 1.80 22.54
CA LEU A 121 -10.70 0.68 21.75
C LEU A 121 -10.34 1.10 20.33
N ARG A 122 -11.12 1.99 19.71
CA ARG A 122 -10.80 2.55 18.39
C ARG A 122 -9.50 3.35 18.43
N ASP A 123 -9.32 4.19 19.44
CA ASP A 123 -8.08 4.94 19.67
C ASP A 123 -6.90 4.01 19.97
N ALA A 124 -7.11 2.99 20.80
CA ALA A 124 -6.07 1.98 21.07
C ALA A 124 -5.64 1.25 19.79
N LEU A 125 -6.58 0.89 18.91
CA LEU A 125 -6.28 0.28 17.62
C LEU A 125 -5.47 1.23 16.73
N GLN A 126 -5.88 2.48 16.64
CA GLN A 126 -5.16 3.49 15.89
C GLN A 126 -3.71 3.64 16.40
N ASN A 127 -3.53 3.70 17.72
CA ASN A 127 -2.21 3.76 18.34
C ASN A 127 -1.35 2.52 18.05
N ALA A 128 -1.93 1.32 18.06
CA ALA A 128 -1.22 0.10 17.65
C ALA A 128 -0.77 0.17 16.19
N THR A 129 -1.65 0.62 15.29
CA THR A 129 -1.35 0.66 13.84
C THR A 129 -0.24 1.65 13.46
N ASN A 130 0.02 2.66 14.30
CA ASN A 130 1.11 3.60 14.07
C ASN A 130 2.49 2.91 14.08
N SER A 131 2.64 1.89 14.93
CA SER A 131 3.85 1.08 15.07
C SER A 131 4.03 0.02 13.97
N ILE A 132 3.05 -0.13 13.07
CA ILE A 132 3.16 -1.01 11.91
C ILE A 132 4.04 -0.33 10.85
N SER A 133 5.09 -1.02 10.42
CA SER A 133 5.92 -0.60 9.30
C SER A 133 5.14 -0.64 7.98
N ILE A 134 5.46 0.27 7.07
CA ILE A 134 4.93 0.23 5.71
C ILE A 134 5.46 -1.05 5.02
N SER A 135 4.61 -1.72 4.24
CA SER A 135 5.04 -2.87 3.45
C SER A 135 6.20 -2.49 2.53
N ASN A 136 7.26 -3.30 2.57
CA ASN A 136 8.44 -3.18 1.72
C ASN A 136 8.66 -4.45 0.90
N TYR A 137 7.58 -5.23 0.68
CA TYR A 137 7.62 -6.44 -0.12
C TYR A 137 8.33 -6.19 -1.46
N LYS A 138 9.43 -6.90 -1.68
CA LYS A 138 10.14 -6.94 -2.95
C LYS A 138 9.89 -8.32 -3.54
N LYS A 139 9.24 -8.36 -4.72
CA LYS A 139 9.09 -9.60 -5.48
C LYS A 139 10.49 -10.09 -5.85
N THR A 140 11.02 -11.03 -5.09
CA THR A 140 12.22 -11.75 -5.48
C THR A 140 11.82 -12.61 -6.66
N VAL A 141 12.16 -12.18 -7.88
CA VAL A 141 12.02 -13.02 -9.07
C VAL A 141 13.04 -14.15 -8.91
N ALA A 142 12.65 -15.21 -8.20
CA ALA A 142 13.31 -16.49 -8.36
C ALA A 142 13.11 -16.86 -9.83
N LEU A 143 14.20 -16.97 -10.59
CA LEU A 143 14.17 -17.40 -11.97
C LEU A 143 13.49 -18.78 -12.04
N GLN A 144 12.19 -18.78 -12.30
CA GLN A 144 11.52 -19.96 -12.81
C GLN A 144 11.93 -20.07 -14.27
N LYS A 145 12.73 -21.09 -14.52
CA LYS A 145 13.15 -21.56 -15.84
C LYS A 145 11.89 -21.97 -16.60
N GLU A 146 11.30 -21.04 -17.35
CA GLU A 146 10.29 -21.38 -18.36
C GLU A 146 11.01 -22.01 -19.56
N GLU A 147 10.70 -23.28 -19.84
CA GLU A 147 11.07 -23.94 -21.08
C GLU A 147 10.26 -23.34 -22.24
N PRO A 148 10.88 -23.04 -23.40
CA PRO A 148 10.18 -22.39 -24.50
C PRO A 148 9.34 -23.42 -25.27
N LYS A 149 8.02 -23.25 -25.23
CA LYS A 149 7.12 -23.89 -26.20
C LYS A 149 7.28 -23.18 -27.55
N LYS A 150 7.90 -23.88 -28.51
CA LYS A 150 8.03 -23.46 -29.91
C LYS A 150 6.67 -23.35 -30.57
N GLU A 151 6.40 -22.23 -31.23
CA GLU A 151 5.49 -22.20 -32.36
C GLU A 151 6.09 -21.34 -33.48
N ASN A 152 6.35 -22.00 -34.61
CA ASN A 152 6.86 -21.42 -35.84
C ASN A 152 5.77 -20.59 -36.52
N ARG A 153 6.10 -19.37 -36.97
CA ARG A 153 5.58 -18.88 -38.24
C ARG A 153 6.58 -17.97 -38.95
N SER A 154 6.72 -18.27 -40.24
CA SER A 154 7.71 -17.81 -41.20
C SER A 154 7.75 -16.31 -41.44
N VAL A 155 8.97 -15.89 -41.81
CA VAL A 155 9.49 -14.59 -42.22
C VAL A 155 8.82 -14.06 -43.50
N GLU A 156 8.62 -12.75 -43.58
CA GLU A 156 8.91 -11.99 -44.80
C GLU A 156 9.58 -10.65 -44.43
N GLU A 157 10.67 -10.36 -45.14
CA GLU A 157 11.71 -9.37 -44.89
C GLU A 157 11.42 -8.09 -45.68
N VAL A 158 11.45 -6.90 -45.05
CA VAL A 158 11.96 -5.67 -45.68
C VAL A 158 12.67 -4.78 -44.64
N LYS A 159 13.89 -4.43 -45.01
CA LYS A 159 14.94 -3.64 -44.36
C LYS A 159 14.66 -2.13 -44.39
N ASP A 160 14.72 -1.43 -43.24
CA ASP A 160 15.57 -0.23 -43.04
C ASP A 160 15.64 0.19 -41.55
N ILE A 161 16.71 0.90 -41.21
CA ILE A 161 17.30 1.13 -39.88
C ILE A 161 16.71 2.40 -39.23
N GLN A 162 16.42 2.38 -37.92
CA GLN A 162 16.93 3.31 -36.87
C GLN A 162 16.15 3.23 -35.54
N ILE A 163 16.87 2.79 -34.51
CA ILE A 163 16.83 3.09 -33.06
C ILE A 163 15.53 3.75 -32.53
N VAL A 164 14.73 2.99 -31.76
CA VAL A 164 13.74 3.52 -30.80
C VAL A 164 13.88 2.78 -29.45
N PRO A 165 13.77 3.48 -28.30
CA PRO A 165 13.86 2.91 -26.96
C PRO A 165 12.63 2.08 -26.57
N ALA A 166 12.79 1.35 -25.46
CA ALA A 166 11.90 0.38 -24.85
C ALA A 166 10.38 0.68 -24.88
N PRO A 167 9.52 -0.36 -24.96
CA PRO A 167 8.11 -0.22 -25.30
C PRO A 167 7.27 0.29 -24.12
N LYS A 168 6.47 1.32 -24.40
CA LYS A 168 5.13 1.47 -23.85
C LYS A 168 4.25 0.34 -24.40
N THR A 169 3.34 -0.20 -23.60
CA THR A 169 1.88 -0.13 -23.82
C THR A 169 1.15 -1.15 -22.93
N LEU A 170 0.29 -0.63 -22.05
CA LEU A 170 -1.12 -1.00 -22.02
C LEU A 170 -1.88 0.23 -21.50
N ALA A 171 -2.33 1.02 -22.46
CA ALA A 171 -3.46 1.91 -22.32
C ALA A 171 -4.62 1.27 -23.09
N THR A 172 -5.78 1.20 -22.48
CA THR A 172 -7.06 1.17 -23.19
C THR A 172 -8.03 2.01 -22.38
N ALA A 173 -8.16 3.28 -22.77
CA ALA A 173 -9.39 4.05 -22.70
C ALA A 173 -9.13 5.40 -23.39
N ASP A 174 -9.78 5.57 -24.53
CA ASP A 174 -9.85 6.77 -25.35
C ASP A 174 -10.50 7.90 -24.53
N GLN A 175 -9.72 8.70 -23.82
CA GLN A 175 -10.16 9.97 -23.26
C GLN A 175 -9.05 11.01 -23.44
N LYS A 176 -9.43 12.12 -24.05
CA LYS A 176 -8.63 13.32 -24.33
C LYS A 176 -7.79 13.71 -23.11
N ALA A 177 -6.53 13.30 -23.07
CA ALA A 177 -5.63 13.62 -21.97
C ALA A 177 -5.30 15.11 -22.03
N GLU A 178 -5.85 15.89 -21.11
CA GLU A 178 -5.56 17.32 -21.01
C GLU A 178 -4.17 17.53 -20.40
N VAL A 179 -3.38 18.45 -20.95
CA VAL A 179 -2.01 18.69 -20.52
C VAL A 179 -1.95 20.00 -19.75
N TYR A 180 -1.26 19.96 -18.61
CA TYR A 180 -1.10 21.08 -17.69
C TYR A 180 0.39 21.38 -17.46
N GLN A 181 0.75 22.65 -17.28
CA GLN A 181 2.14 23.08 -17.08
C GLN A 181 2.31 24.03 -15.90
N LYS A 182 3.46 23.90 -15.22
CA LYS A 182 3.98 24.85 -14.21
C LYS A 182 5.49 24.99 -14.37
N GLY A 183 5.94 26.03 -15.06
CA GLY A 183 7.36 26.18 -15.41
C GLY A 183 7.83 25.05 -16.34
N SER A 184 8.90 24.32 -15.96
CA SER A 184 9.37 23.15 -16.72
C SER A 184 8.58 21.86 -16.46
N LEU A 185 7.69 21.85 -15.47
CA LEU A 185 6.89 20.67 -15.14
C LEU A 185 5.68 20.56 -16.07
N THR A 186 5.57 19.43 -16.78
CA THR A 186 4.40 19.07 -17.60
C THR A 186 3.70 17.87 -16.96
N LEU A 187 2.38 18.00 -16.77
CA LEU A 187 1.52 16.99 -16.17
C LEU A 187 0.39 16.64 -17.12
N HIS A 188 0.06 15.36 -17.24
CA HIS A 188 -1.12 14.90 -17.98
C HIS A 188 -2.24 14.61 -16.99
N GLN A 189 -3.43 15.10 -17.29
CA GLN A 189 -4.64 14.75 -16.56
C GLN A 189 -5.21 13.45 -17.11
N ILE A 190 -5.47 12.52 -16.20
CA ILE A 190 -6.13 11.26 -16.50
C ILE A 190 -7.37 11.15 -15.61
N PHE A 191 -8.55 11.13 -16.23
CA PHE A 191 -9.79 10.91 -15.52
C PHE A 191 -9.92 9.46 -15.08
N LEU A 192 -10.36 9.29 -13.84
CA LEU A 192 -10.73 8.02 -13.23
C LEU A 192 -12.26 7.97 -13.11
N THR A 193 -12.77 6.96 -12.42
CA THR A 193 -14.19 6.81 -12.14
C THR A 193 -14.70 7.87 -11.16
N ASN A 194 -16.00 8.17 -11.18
CA ASN A 194 -16.68 9.01 -10.20
C ASN A 194 -16.17 10.46 -10.10
N GLY A 195 -15.62 11.01 -11.19
CA GLY A 195 -15.10 12.38 -11.22
C GLY A 195 -13.75 12.56 -10.52
N GLU A 196 -13.13 11.47 -10.07
CA GLU A 196 -11.74 11.47 -9.63
C GLU A 196 -10.82 11.60 -10.84
N PHE A 197 -9.69 12.28 -10.68
CA PHE A 197 -8.65 12.31 -11.71
C PHE A 197 -7.26 12.41 -11.08
N ILE A 198 -6.24 12.10 -11.86
CA ILE A 198 -4.83 12.22 -11.46
C ILE A 198 -4.07 13.14 -12.40
N LEU A 199 -3.08 13.83 -11.86
CA LEU A 199 -2.04 14.49 -12.63
C LEU A 199 -0.79 13.62 -12.64
N VAL A 200 -0.30 13.23 -13.81
CA VAL A 200 0.88 12.38 -13.95
C VAL A 200 1.99 13.12 -14.69
N ASN A 201 3.23 13.01 -14.18
CA ASN A 201 4.40 13.39 -14.96
C ASN A 201 4.79 12.18 -15.83
N PRO A 202 4.88 12.29 -17.16
CA PRO A 202 5.21 11.14 -18.02
C PRO A 202 6.58 10.52 -17.73
N ASN A 203 7.47 11.24 -17.03
CA ASN A 203 8.78 10.78 -16.62
C ASN A 203 8.81 10.17 -15.21
N ASN A 204 7.66 10.06 -14.53
CA ASN A 204 7.56 9.53 -13.18
C ASN A 204 6.45 8.46 -13.09
N SER A 205 6.74 7.34 -12.46
CA SER A 205 5.77 6.25 -12.23
C SER A 205 4.76 6.56 -11.12
N ILE A 206 4.99 7.62 -10.33
CA ILE A 206 4.09 8.05 -9.26
C ILE A 206 3.31 9.28 -9.75
N PRO A 207 1.96 9.31 -9.62
CA PRO A 207 1.18 10.50 -9.91
C PRO A 207 1.64 11.70 -9.08
N TYR A 208 1.71 12.87 -9.71
CA TYR A 208 2.04 14.12 -9.04
C TYR A 208 1.00 14.47 -7.95
N ALA A 209 -0.29 14.27 -8.28
CA ALA A 209 -1.39 14.48 -7.36
C ALA A 209 -2.64 13.70 -7.79
N THR A 210 -3.46 13.32 -6.82
CA THR A 210 -4.77 12.66 -7.00
C THR A 210 -5.88 13.57 -6.50
N PHE A 211 -6.92 13.79 -7.31
CA PHE A 211 -7.99 14.74 -7.07
C PHE A 211 -9.32 14.02 -6.89
N LYS A 212 -9.87 14.05 -5.68
CA LYS A 212 -11.17 13.47 -5.34
C LYS A 212 -12.22 14.56 -5.19
N PRO A 213 -13.38 14.47 -5.86
CA PRO A 213 -14.43 15.48 -5.73
C PRO A 213 -14.81 15.76 -4.27
N SER A 214 -15.04 17.04 -3.97
CA SER A 214 -15.67 17.48 -2.73
C SER A 214 -17.17 17.72 -2.95
N THR A 215 -17.88 18.16 -1.91
CA THR A 215 -19.28 18.58 -2.02
C THR A 215 -19.46 19.91 -2.76
N LYS A 216 -18.39 20.71 -2.88
CA LYS A 216 -18.39 21.96 -3.63
C LYS A 216 -17.92 21.70 -5.06
N LYS A 217 -18.72 22.16 -6.04
CA LYS A 217 -18.39 22.04 -7.47
C LYS A 217 -16.99 22.59 -7.74
N GLU A 218 -16.23 21.88 -8.57
CA GLU A 218 -14.87 22.26 -9.00
C GLU A 218 -13.84 22.37 -7.86
N VAL A 219 -14.17 21.87 -6.67
CA VAL A 219 -13.25 21.77 -5.53
C VAL A 219 -13.02 20.30 -5.19
N TYR A 220 -11.76 19.96 -4.93
CA TYR A 220 -11.27 18.60 -4.77
C TYR A 220 -10.46 18.49 -3.48
N ARG A 221 -10.58 17.32 -2.84
CA ARG A 221 -9.60 16.84 -1.86
C ARG A 221 -8.43 16.28 -2.66
N VAL A 222 -7.24 16.82 -2.44
CA VAL A 222 -6.05 16.50 -3.20
C VAL A 222 -5.08 15.73 -2.32
N GLN A 223 -4.57 14.61 -2.81
CA GLN A 223 -3.43 13.92 -2.22
C GLN A 223 -2.22 14.12 -3.12
N LEU A 224 -1.17 14.74 -2.59
CA LEU A 224 0.08 15.00 -3.29
C LEU A 224 0.93 13.72 -3.36
N GLN A 225 1.94 13.71 -4.25
CA GLN A 225 2.89 12.62 -4.41
C GLN A 225 3.63 12.20 -3.12
N ASP A 226 3.78 13.12 -2.16
CA ASP A 226 4.39 12.87 -0.84
C ASP A 226 3.42 12.25 0.17
N GLY A 227 2.15 12.09 -0.21
CA GLY A 227 1.07 11.58 0.62
C GLY A 227 0.30 12.65 1.40
N ASN A 228 0.76 13.91 1.42
CA ASN A 228 0.09 15.00 2.13
C ASN A 228 -1.25 15.32 1.48
N SER A 229 -2.25 15.59 2.33
CA SER A 229 -3.59 15.97 1.89
C SER A 229 -3.77 17.48 1.93
N THR A 230 -4.39 18.01 0.88
CA THR A 230 -4.68 19.43 0.72
C THR A 230 -5.96 19.63 -0.09
N ILE A 231 -6.29 20.87 -0.43
CA ILE A 231 -7.39 21.23 -1.32
C ILE A 231 -6.83 21.70 -2.65
N GLY A 232 -7.54 21.35 -3.72
CA GLY A 232 -7.33 21.93 -5.04
C GLY A 232 -8.65 22.28 -5.68
N TYR A 233 -8.62 23.19 -6.63
CA TYR A 233 -9.81 23.66 -7.33
C TYR A 233 -9.49 24.07 -8.75
N LEU A 234 -10.51 24.08 -9.60
CA LEU A 234 -10.42 24.60 -10.95
C LEU A 234 -10.81 26.08 -10.93
N GLU A 235 -9.98 26.92 -11.54
CA GLU A 235 -10.26 28.35 -11.73
C GLU A 235 -9.78 28.74 -13.13
N ASN A 236 -10.69 29.27 -13.96
CA ASN A 236 -10.39 29.69 -15.34
C ASN A 236 -9.72 28.62 -16.21
N GLY A 237 -10.04 27.34 -15.99
CA GLY A 237 -9.46 26.21 -16.74
C GLY A 237 -8.10 25.73 -16.23
N SER A 238 -7.49 26.44 -15.28
CA SER A 238 -6.27 26.03 -14.57
C SER A 238 -6.62 25.16 -13.37
N ILE A 239 -5.69 24.28 -12.99
CA ILE A 239 -5.74 23.53 -11.73
C ILE A 239 -4.92 24.28 -10.70
N ILE A 240 -5.53 24.60 -9.56
CA ILE A 240 -4.87 25.25 -8.43
C ILE A 240 -4.82 24.25 -7.30
N VAL A 241 -3.65 24.10 -6.67
CA VAL A 241 -3.45 23.26 -5.48
C VAL A 241 -2.88 24.11 -4.36
N GLU A 242 -3.50 24.07 -3.19
CA GLU A 242 -2.97 24.73 -2.01
C GLU A 242 -1.83 23.89 -1.44
N ILE A 243 -0.69 24.51 -1.14
CA ILE A 243 0.44 23.82 -0.51
C ILE A 243 0.78 24.52 0.79
N THR A 244 0.94 23.74 1.84
CA THR A 244 1.42 24.22 3.13
C THR A 244 2.94 24.33 3.10
N ASN A 245 3.45 25.51 3.42
CA ASN A 245 4.88 25.79 3.59
C ASN A 245 5.39 25.20 4.92
N THR A 246 6.72 25.18 5.09
CA THR A 246 7.37 24.73 6.34
C THR A 246 6.98 25.59 7.56
N ASP A 247 6.63 26.86 7.33
CA ASP A 247 6.16 27.80 8.35
C ASP A 247 4.64 27.73 8.60
N ARG A 248 3.95 26.74 8.00
CA ARG A 248 2.49 26.55 8.02
C ARG A 248 1.68 27.59 7.24
N SER A 249 2.32 28.53 6.54
CA SER A 249 1.59 29.41 5.62
C SER A 249 1.11 28.64 4.38
N LEU A 250 0.02 29.11 3.76
CA LEU A 250 -0.52 28.51 2.54
C LEU A 250 -0.03 29.27 1.31
N ARG A 251 0.39 28.55 0.29
CA ARG A 251 0.66 29.08 -1.05
C ARG A 251 -0.16 28.34 -2.10
N LYS A 252 -0.41 28.99 -3.24
CA LYS A 252 -1.09 28.36 -4.38
C LYS A 252 -0.05 27.88 -5.39
N GLU A 253 -0.19 26.66 -5.86
CA GLU A 253 0.47 26.18 -7.06
C GLU A 253 -0.54 26.14 -8.21
N ILE A 254 -0.24 26.85 -9.28
CA ILE A 254 -1.12 27.01 -10.43
C ILE A 254 -0.52 26.18 -11.57
N PHE A 255 -1.35 25.32 -12.15
CA PHE A 255 -1.05 24.52 -13.33
C PHE A 255 -1.95 24.99 -14.45
N GLU A 256 -1.37 25.63 -15.45
CA GLU A 256 -2.10 26.21 -16.57
C GLU A 256 -2.35 25.14 -17.63
N LYS A 257 -3.54 25.16 -18.22
CA LYS A 257 -3.88 24.27 -19.32
C LYS A 257 -3.09 24.70 -20.57
N LYS A 258 -2.46 23.72 -21.21
CA LYS A 258 -1.71 23.92 -22.46
C LYS A 258 -2.62 23.87 -23.69
#